data_AF-A0A6P6NPL9-F1
#
_entry.id   AF-A0A6P6NPL9-F1
#
_cell.length_a   1.000
_cell.length_b   1.000
_cell.length_c   1.000
_cell.angle_alpha   90.00
_cell.angle_beta   90.00
_cell.angle_gamma   90.00
#
_symmetry.space_group_name_H-M   'P 1'
#
loop_
_entity.id
_entity.type
_entity.pdbx_description
1 polymer ?
#
loop_
_entity_poly.entity_id
_entity_poly.type
_entity_poly.pdbx_seq_one_letter_code
_entity_poly.pdbx_strand_id
1 'polypeptide(L)'
;MGFLLSKSLEQNLQKQQEFMLLNTRLQLERQLQMQNQMRERQMAMQVAWSREFLKYFGSFFGLTTLGLTIGAVRKRRAALLAPVVPLSFILAYQLDAAYGSLVHRMRGEAESIMASESERLALPQGMPTFESIEKSRRAKAHLTSLLEK
;
A
#
# COMPACT_ATOMS: atom_id res chain seq x y z
N MET A 1 30.89 -30.39 -46.33
CA MET A 1 31.15 -30.19 -44.89
C MET A 1 30.52 -28.92 -44.29
N GLY A 2 30.14 -27.88 -45.07
CA GLY A 2 29.52 -26.64 -44.53
C GLY A 2 28.05 -26.73 -44.06
N PHE A 3 27.32 -27.78 -44.47
CA PHE A 3 25.90 -27.97 -44.11
C PHE A 3 25.70 -28.48 -42.66
N LEU A 4 26.71 -29.15 -42.10
CA LEU A 4 26.69 -29.63 -40.70
C LEU A 4 27.07 -28.52 -39.71
N LEU A 5 27.94 -27.60 -40.13
CA LEU A 5 28.34 -26.42 -39.36
C LEU A 5 27.21 -25.37 -39.27
N SER A 6 26.46 -25.15 -40.34
CA SER A 6 25.31 -24.24 -40.33
C SER A 6 24.16 -24.78 -39.47
N LYS A 7 23.86 -26.08 -39.55
CA LYS A 7 22.85 -26.72 -38.68
C LYS A 7 23.20 -26.66 -37.19
N SER A 8 24.47 -26.85 -36.82
CA SER A 8 24.89 -26.76 -35.42
C SER A 8 24.90 -25.31 -34.89
N LEU A 9 25.23 -24.33 -35.74
CA LEU A 9 25.12 -22.90 -35.42
C LEU A 9 23.66 -22.47 -35.22
N GLU A 10 22.76 -22.92 -36.11
CA GLU A 10 21.34 -22.60 -36.05
C GLU A 10 20.65 -23.25 -34.86
N GLN A 11 21.01 -24.50 -34.52
CA GLN A 11 20.58 -25.15 -33.28
C GLN A 11 21.10 -24.44 -32.01
N ASN A 12 22.32 -23.90 -32.04
CA ASN A 12 22.85 -23.11 -30.92
C ASN A 12 22.15 -21.75 -30.79
N LEU A 13 21.87 -21.08 -31.91
CA LEU A 13 21.09 -19.83 -31.93
C LEU A 13 19.67 -20.05 -31.42
N GLN A 14 18.99 -21.12 -31.84
CA GLN A 14 17.68 -21.51 -31.33
C GLN A 14 17.72 -21.79 -29.83
N LYS A 15 18.68 -22.59 -29.35
CA LYS A 15 18.87 -22.83 -27.90
C LYS A 15 19.18 -21.56 -27.13
N GLN A 16 19.93 -20.62 -27.71
CA GLN A 16 20.23 -19.34 -27.08
C GLN A 16 18.99 -18.44 -27.02
N GLN A 17 18.15 -18.45 -28.05
CA GLN A 17 16.85 -17.76 -28.05
C GLN A 17 15.89 -18.38 -27.03
N GLU A 18 15.79 -19.71 -26.97
CA GLU A 18 14.99 -20.42 -25.98
C GLU A 18 15.47 -20.14 -24.56
N PHE A 19 16.79 -20.16 -24.32
CA PHE A 19 17.38 -19.81 -23.03
C PHE A 19 17.10 -18.35 -22.66
N MET A 20 17.18 -17.43 -23.62
CA MET A 20 16.85 -16.01 -23.43
C MET A 20 15.38 -15.85 -23.02
N LEU A 21 14.44 -16.47 -23.76
CA LEU A 21 13.02 -16.43 -23.47
C LEU A 21 12.69 -17.03 -22.09
N LEU A 22 13.33 -18.14 -21.74
CA LEU A 22 13.15 -18.81 -20.46
C LEU A 22 13.69 -17.94 -19.31
N ASN A 23 14.82 -17.25 -19.51
CA ASN A 23 15.36 -16.31 -18.53
C ASN A 23 14.45 -15.08 -18.35
N THR A 24 13.94 -14.51 -19.44
CA THR A 24 12.97 -13.39 -19.37
C THR A 24 11.70 -13.80 -18.64
N ARG A 25 11.16 -14.99 -18.93
CA ARG A 25 10.00 -15.54 -18.22
C ARG A 25 10.28 -15.72 -16.73
N LEU A 26 11.42 -16.29 -16.38
CA LEU A 26 11.84 -16.49 -14.99
C LEU A 26 12.00 -15.16 -14.24
N GLN A 27 12.53 -14.13 -14.91
CA GLN A 27 12.64 -12.79 -14.33
C GLN A 27 11.26 -12.16 -14.08
N LEU A 28 10.32 -12.31 -15.01
CA LEU A 28 8.93 -11.83 -14.83
C LEU A 28 8.21 -12.57 -13.71
N GLU A 29 8.33 -13.89 -13.63
CA GLU A 29 7.73 -14.71 -12.57
C GLU A 29 8.27 -14.28 -11.19
N ARG A 30 9.58 -14.05 -11.07
CA ARG A 30 10.20 -13.52 -9.84
C ARG A 30 9.71 -12.12 -9.49
N GLN A 31 9.56 -11.23 -10.47
CA GLN A 31 9.03 -9.88 -10.23
C GLN A 31 7.58 -9.91 -9.73
N LEU A 32 6.73 -10.74 -10.33
CA LEU A 32 5.34 -10.93 -9.88
C LEU A 32 5.29 -11.49 -8.46
N GLN A 33 6.10 -12.51 -8.17
CA GLN A 33 6.19 -13.08 -6.83
C GLN A 33 6.67 -12.04 -5.81
N MET A 34 7.68 -11.23 -6.16
CA MET A 34 8.16 -10.15 -5.30
C MET A 34 7.06 -9.12 -5.03
N GLN A 35 6.30 -8.70 -6.04
CA GLN A 35 5.19 -7.77 -5.87
C GLN A 35 4.09 -8.35 -4.96
N ASN A 36 3.71 -9.60 -5.16
CA ASN A 36 2.72 -10.28 -4.31
C ASN A 36 3.21 -10.39 -2.86
N GLN A 37 4.45 -10.79 -2.63
CA GLN A 37 5.01 -10.86 -1.28
C GLN A 37 5.10 -9.49 -0.63
N MET A 38 5.46 -8.45 -1.36
CA MET A 38 5.49 -7.08 -0.82
C MET A 38 4.09 -6.60 -0.45
N ARG A 39 3.08 -6.89 -1.28
CA ARG A 39 1.67 -6.60 -0.99
C ARG A 39 1.20 -7.35 0.26
N GLU A 40 1.45 -8.65 0.35
CA GLU A 40 1.09 -9.47 1.50
C GLU A 40 1.77 -8.98 2.78
N ARG A 41 3.06 -8.65 2.71
CA ARG A 41 3.81 -8.08 3.85
C ARG A 41 3.27 -6.72 4.28
N GLN A 42 2.91 -5.85 3.34
CA GLN A 42 2.31 -4.55 3.66
C GLN A 42 0.94 -4.71 4.34
N MET A 43 0.09 -5.62 3.84
CA MET A 43 -1.19 -5.93 4.48
C MET A 43 -0.99 -6.54 5.88
N ALA A 44 -0.06 -7.48 6.03
CA ALA A 44 0.26 -8.08 7.33
C ALA A 44 0.78 -7.03 8.33
N MET A 45 1.64 -6.11 7.88
CA MET A 45 2.12 -4.99 8.71
C MET A 45 1.00 -4.06 9.13
N GLN A 46 0.04 -3.75 8.24
CA GLN A 46 -1.11 -2.91 8.58
C GLN A 46 -1.97 -3.54 9.68
N VAL A 47 -2.26 -4.84 9.55
CA VAL A 47 -3.00 -5.59 10.57
C VAL A 47 -2.21 -5.68 11.87
N ALA A 48 -0.91 -5.99 11.81
CA ALA A 48 -0.05 -6.03 12.99
C ALA A 48 -0.01 -4.66 13.71
N TRP A 49 0.08 -3.56 12.95
CA TRP A 49 0.06 -2.21 13.50
C TRP A 49 -1.25 -1.90 14.23
N SER A 50 -2.40 -2.23 13.65
CA SER A 50 -3.70 -2.05 14.33
C SER A 50 -3.81 -2.87 15.61
N ARG A 51 -3.27 -4.10 15.64
CA ARG A 51 -3.24 -4.96 16.84
C ARG A 51 -2.35 -4.39 17.93
N GLU A 52 -1.18 -3.88 17.58
CA GLU A 52 -0.30 -3.19 18.54
C GLU A 52 -0.93 -1.91 19.06
N PHE A 53 -1.52 -1.09 18.19
CA PHE A 53 -2.22 0.13 18.59
C PHE A 53 -3.31 -0.16 19.63
N LEU A 54 -4.11 -1.21 19.41
CA LEU A 54 -5.16 -1.62 20.33
C LEU A 54 -4.63 -1.96 21.73
N LYS A 55 -3.46 -2.60 21.86
CA LYS A 55 -2.89 -2.96 23.16
C LYS A 55 -2.57 -1.72 24.00
N TYR A 56 -1.88 -0.75 23.41
CA TYR A 56 -1.49 0.48 24.09
C TYR A 56 -2.70 1.40 24.32
N PHE A 57 -3.51 1.61 23.28
CA PHE A 57 -4.69 2.48 23.36
C PHE A 57 -5.76 1.89 24.29
N GLY A 58 -5.97 0.57 24.28
CA GLY A 58 -6.89 -0.10 25.19
C GLY A 58 -6.48 0.02 26.65
N SER A 59 -5.18 -0.10 26.94
CA SER A 59 -4.64 0.11 28.30
C SER A 59 -4.82 1.57 28.74
N PHE A 60 -4.49 2.53 27.87
CA PHE A 60 -4.72 3.95 28.11
C PHE A 60 -6.21 4.24 28.36
N PHE A 61 -7.08 3.77 27.48
CA PHE A 61 -8.53 3.93 27.58
C PHE A 61 -9.07 3.38 28.90
N GLY A 62 -8.60 2.20 29.32
CA GLY A 62 -8.95 1.61 30.61
C GLY A 62 -8.57 2.51 31.79
N LEU A 63 -7.30 2.95 31.85
CA LEU A 63 -6.82 3.84 32.91
C LEU A 63 -7.55 5.19 32.92
N THR A 64 -7.75 5.80 31.75
CA THR A 64 -8.45 7.08 31.61
C THR A 64 -9.91 6.95 32.01
N THR A 65 -10.60 5.89 31.56
CA THR A 65 -12.02 5.67 31.89
C THR A 65 -12.20 5.44 33.39
N LEU A 66 -11.33 4.66 34.02
CA LEU A 66 -11.34 4.46 35.48
C LEU A 66 -11.10 5.79 36.22
N GLY A 67 -10.08 6.55 35.83
CA GLY A 67 -9.77 7.84 36.46
C GLY A 67 -10.90 8.86 36.32
N LEU A 68 -11.51 8.96 35.12
CA LEU A 68 -12.66 9.83 34.88
C LEU A 68 -13.91 9.37 35.62
N THR A 69 -14.13 8.06 35.76
CA THR A 69 -15.27 7.51 36.53
C THR A 69 -15.14 7.85 38.01
N ILE A 70 -13.96 7.64 38.60
CA ILE A 70 -13.69 8.02 39.99
C ILE A 70 -13.89 9.54 40.17
N GLY A 71 -13.38 10.35 39.25
CA GLY A 71 -13.55 11.81 39.27
C GLY A 71 -15.02 12.25 39.14
N ALA A 72 -15.78 11.60 38.28
CA ALA A 72 -17.20 11.88 38.04
C ALA A 72 -18.05 11.55 39.28
N VAL A 73 -17.81 10.41 39.91
CA VAL A 73 -18.48 10.00 41.15
C VAL A 73 -18.14 10.95 42.30
N ARG A 74 -16.86 11.27 42.49
CA ARG A 74 -16.40 12.13 43.60
C ARG A 74 -16.90 13.58 43.47
N LYS A 75 -16.93 14.13 42.25
CA LYS A 75 -17.42 15.49 41.98
C LYS A 75 -18.93 15.55 41.68
N ARG A 76 -19.62 14.40 41.66
CA ARG A 76 -21.03 14.25 41.21
C ARG A 76 -21.32 14.94 39.87
N ARG A 77 -20.36 14.90 38.94
CA ARG A 77 -20.46 15.54 37.62
C ARG A 77 -20.27 14.49 36.53
N ALA A 78 -21.38 14.00 36.00
CA ALA A 78 -21.40 13.02 34.90
C ALA A 78 -20.76 13.56 33.61
N ALA A 79 -20.73 14.89 33.41
CA ALA A 79 -20.09 15.53 32.25
C ALA A 79 -18.58 15.21 32.14
N LEU A 80 -17.91 14.80 33.22
CA LEU A 80 -16.51 14.34 33.18
C LEU A 80 -16.33 13.06 32.35
N LEU A 81 -17.39 12.29 32.10
CA LEU A 81 -17.38 11.10 31.24
C LEU A 81 -17.62 11.43 29.76
N ALA A 82 -17.94 12.69 29.41
CA ALA A 82 -18.14 13.10 28.02
C ALA A 82 -17.03 12.63 27.05
N PRO A 83 -15.71 12.71 27.38
CA PRO A 83 -14.66 12.23 26.48
C PRO A 83 -14.59 10.70 26.35
N VAL A 84 -15.23 9.92 27.23
CA VAL A 84 -15.23 8.45 27.13
C VAL A 84 -16.01 7.98 25.90
N VAL A 85 -17.06 8.70 25.50
CA VAL A 85 -17.89 8.36 24.34
C VAL A 85 -17.13 8.42 23.00
N PRO A 86 -16.45 9.53 22.62
CA PRO A 86 -15.64 9.54 21.41
C PRO A 86 -14.46 8.57 21.48
N LEU A 87 -13.85 8.39 22.66
CA LEU A 87 -12.74 7.44 22.82
C LEU A 87 -13.18 5.97 22.64
N SER A 88 -14.38 5.61 23.12
CA SER A 88 -14.92 4.26 22.93
C SER A 88 -15.28 3.98 21.46
N PHE A 89 -15.71 5.00 20.72
CA PHE A 89 -15.93 4.89 19.28
C PHE A 89 -14.63 4.57 18.53
N ILE A 90 -13.55 5.27 18.85
CA ILE A 90 -12.21 4.98 18.29
C ILE A 90 -11.76 3.55 18.65
N LEU A 91 -11.97 3.13 19.90
CA LEU A 91 -11.62 1.77 20.33
C LEU A 91 -12.39 0.71 19.54
N ALA A 92 -13.70 0.88 19.38
CA ALA A 92 -14.55 -0.04 18.62
C ALA A 92 -14.14 -0.12 17.15
N TYR A 93 -13.82 1.03 16.53
CA TYR A 93 -13.28 1.07 15.16
C TYR A 93 -11.97 0.28 15.05
N GLN A 94 -11.03 0.49 15.98
CA GLN A 94 -9.73 -0.20 15.95
C GLN A 94 -9.85 -1.70 16.25
N LEU A 95 -10.83 -2.11 17.06
CA LEU A 95 -11.15 -3.52 17.27
C LEU A 95 -11.61 -4.20 15.97
N ASP A 96 -12.52 -3.56 15.23
CA ASP A 96 -13.00 -4.08 13.95
C ASP A 96 -11.92 -4.03 12.86
N ALA A 97 -11.01 -3.05 12.92
CA ALA A 97 -9.83 -2.97 12.05
C ALA A 97 -8.82 -4.10 12.31
N ALA A 98 -8.58 -4.45 13.58
CA ALA A 98 -7.54 -5.40 13.98
C ALA A 98 -7.97 -6.88 13.91
N TYR A 99 -9.24 -7.16 14.20
CA TYR A 99 -9.78 -8.53 14.31
C TYR A 99 -11.07 -8.75 13.51
N GLY A 100 -11.75 -7.67 13.14
CA GLY A 100 -13.06 -7.75 12.51
C GLY A 100 -13.02 -7.79 10.99
N SER A 101 -14.12 -7.37 10.39
CA SER A 101 -14.36 -7.50 8.95
C SER A 101 -14.07 -6.22 8.17
N LEU A 102 -13.63 -5.15 8.85
CA LEU A 102 -13.42 -3.84 8.25
C LEU A 102 -12.54 -3.91 6.99
N VAL A 103 -11.41 -4.61 7.05
CA VAL A 103 -10.47 -4.77 5.93
C VAL A 103 -11.13 -5.49 4.75
N HIS A 104 -11.97 -6.50 5.02
CA HIS A 104 -12.70 -7.22 3.97
C HIS A 104 -13.78 -6.33 3.32
N ARG A 105 -14.50 -5.54 4.11
CA ARG A 105 -15.51 -4.60 3.60
C ARG A 105 -14.90 -3.50 2.76
N MET A 106 -13.81 -2.89 3.24
CA MET A 106 -13.06 -1.88 2.50
C MET A 106 -12.52 -2.44 1.18
N ARG A 107 -12.06 -3.69 1.17
CA ARG A 107 -11.62 -4.36 -0.06
C ARG A 107 -12.77 -4.51 -1.07
N GLY A 108 -13.95 -4.95 -0.62
CA GLY A 108 -15.12 -5.09 -1.50
C GLY A 108 -15.58 -3.75 -2.07
N GLU A 109 -15.56 -2.69 -1.25
CA GLU A 109 -15.88 -1.33 -1.70
C GLU A 109 -14.83 -0.81 -2.69
N ALA A 110 -13.54 -1.05 -2.45
CA ALA A 110 -12.48 -0.70 -3.39
C ALA A 110 -12.63 -1.43 -4.74
N GLU A 111 -12.97 -2.72 -4.71
CA GLU A 111 -13.26 -3.49 -5.94
C GLU A 111 -14.46 -2.90 -6.70
N SER A 112 -15.51 -2.47 -5.99
CA SER A 112 -16.66 -1.78 -6.59
C SER A 112 -16.27 -0.44 -7.22
N ILE A 113 -15.47 0.39 -6.53
CA ILE A 113 -15.01 1.69 -7.05
C ILE A 113 -14.16 1.50 -8.31
N MET A 114 -13.25 0.51 -8.31
CA MET A 114 -12.43 0.19 -9.49
C MET A 114 -13.28 -0.25 -10.69
N ALA A 115 -14.39 -0.94 -10.46
CA ALA A 115 -15.26 -1.44 -11.52
C ALA A 115 -16.28 -0.41 -12.03
N SER A 116 -16.85 0.40 -11.12
CA SER A 116 -18.01 1.26 -11.42
C SER A 116 -17.70 2.75 -11.46
N GLU A 117 -16.60 3.18 -10.85
CA GLU A 117 -16.28 4.60 -10.64
C GLU A 117 -14.86 4.94 -11.12
N SER A 118 -14.48 4.43 -12.31
CA SER A 118 -13.15 4.68 -12.89
C SER A 118 -12.83 6.17 -13.08
N GLU A 119 -13.84 7.02 -13.20
CA GLU A 119 -13.68 8.48 -13.30
C GLU A 119 -13.12 9.11 -12.01
N ARG A 120 -13.47 8.58 -10.83
CA ARG A 120 -12.92 9.07 -9.54
C ARG A 120 -11.44 8.70 -9.35
N LEU A 121 -10.96 7.73 -10.11
CA LEU A 121 -9.56 7.27 -10.11
C LEU A 121 -8.70 8.04 -11.12
N ALA A 122 -9.30 8.95 -11.90
CA ALA A 122 -8.56 9.76 -12.85
C ALA A 122 -7.59 10.69 -12.12
N LEU A 123 -6.32 10.60 -12.50
CA LEU A 123 -5.29 11.49 -11.99
C LEU A 123 -5.54 12.92 -12.47
N PRO A 124 -5.38 13.96 -11.63
CA PRO A 124 -5.39 15.33 -12.10
C PRO A 124 -4.28 15.52 -13.13
N GLN A 125 -4.64 16.06 -14.31
CA GLN A 125 -3.80 16.17 -15.53
C GLN A 125 -3.57 14.86 -16.33
N GLY A 126 -4.27 13.77 -16.01
CA GLY A 126 -4.17 12.50 -16.72
C GLY A 126 -2.89 11.72 -16.42
N MET A 127 -2.62 10.67 -17.20
CA MET A 127 -1.37 9.92 -17.05
C MET A 127 -0.18 10.77 -17.52
N PRO A 128 0.94 10.81 -16.76
CA PRO A 128 2.13 11.52 -17.20
C PRO A 128 2.65 10.91 -18.51
N THR A 129 2.53 11.67 -19.60
CA THR A 129 3.04 11.28 -20.92
C THR A 129 4.56 11.47 -20.95
N PHE A 130 5.26 10.77 -21.84
CA PHE A 130 6.69 10.98 -22.09
C PHE A 130 7.03 12.47 -22.26
N GLU A 131 6.19 13.21 -22.99
CA GLU A 131 6.35 14.64 -23.24
C GLU A 131 6.27 15.49 -21.97
N SER A 132 5.35 15.17 -21.03
CA SER A 132 5.25 15.92 -19.77
C SER A 132 6.48 15.67 -18.89
N ILE A 133 7.00 14.45 -18.88
CA ILE A 133 8.23 14.08 -18.16
C ILE A 133 9.44 14.78 -18.76
N GLU A 134 9.55 14.80 -20.09
CA GLU A 134 10.67 15.45 -20.78
C GLU A 134 10.64 16.97 -20.58
N LYS A 135 9.46 17.59 -20.67
CA LYS A 135 9.27 19.02 -20.39
C LYS A 135 9.67 19.37 -18.96
N SER A 136 9.28 18.57 -17.96
CA SER A 136 9.70 18.76 -16.57
C SER A 136 11.22 18.59 -16.38
N ARG A 137 11.85 17.65 -17.10
CA ARG A 137 13.30 17.43 -17.04
C ARG A 137 14.07 18.63 -17.63
N ARG A 138 13.65 19.13 -18.80
CA ARG A 138 14.26 20.31 -19.44
C ARG A 138 14.07 21.57 -18.60
N ALA A 139 12.89 21.76 -18.01
CA ALA A 139 12.62 22.88 -17.12
C ALA A 139 13.53 22.86 -15.87
N LYS A 140 13.74 21.69 -15.25
CA LYS A 140 14.68 21.54 -14.13
C LYS A 140 16.12 21.85 -14.54
N ALA A 141 16.58 21.33 -15.69
CA ALA A 141 17.92 21.59 -16.20
C ALA A 141 18.16 23.08 -16.52
N HIS A 142 17.15 23.77 -17.05
CA HIS A 142 17.21 25.20 -17.30
C HIS A 142 17.27 26.01 -16.00
N LEU A 143 16.49 25.63 -14.98
CA LEU A 143 16.48 26.30 -13.67
C LEU A 143 17.82 26.17 -12.94
N THR A 144 18.45 24.98 -12.99
CA THR A 144 19.80 24.78 -12.46
C THR A 144 20.85 25.64 -13.17
N SER A 145 20.73 25.81 -14.49
CA SER A 145 21.67 26.65 -15.25
C SER A 145 21.53 28.17 -14.98
N LEU A 146 20.37 28.61 -14.48
CA LEU A 146 20.13 30.00 -14.09
C LEU A 146 20.59 30.31 -12.66
N LEU A 147 20.62 29.30 -11.77
CA LEU A 147 21.10 29.43 -10.39
C LEU A 147 22.64 29.37 -10.28
N GLU A 148 23.31 28.86 -11.30
CA GLU A 148 24.78 28.81 -11.39
C GLU A 148 25.40 30.06 -12.07
N LYS A 149 24.59 31.07 -12.42
CA LYS A 149 25.03 32.40 -12.89
C LYS A 149 24.80 33.46 -11.82
#